data_AF-A0A3A4RMW8-F1
#
_entry.id   AF-A0A3A4RMW8-F1
#
_cell.length_a   1.000
_cell.length_b   1.000
_cell.length_c   1.000
_cell.angle_alpha   90.00
_cell.angle_beta   90.00
_cell.angle_gamma   90.00
#
_symmetry.space_group_name_H-M   'P 1'
#
loop_
_entity.id
_entity.type
_entity.pdbx_description
1 polymer ?
#
loop_
_entity_poly.entity_id
_entity_poly.type
_entity_poly.pdbx_seq_one_letter_code
_entity_poly.pdbx_strand_id
1 'polypeptide(L)'
;MPEQTPPNKAEDVTKLSPDEAFAQFASSHTSPEARQVALTALITAKLLPKQADDRAVRQGLELLLRAALGEGAEPQHRLLAIAECIRLGQVVKRWSAQIAKDLTPAFEQELPPMHYLKEADDRLNMARACAQMNAPWLPAYLAQAIAMEETGEKARSEAIGAMLARSNSLSDAIGRMARAFEQVRPTTEAPGDSLARRLTRTLSALRDAIMESELEAGDRLGEALYGLVAGPLMEVGRPQEERVQLELAREALLTVHDLVRTRLSLVTEPEVYRVVEYCRRLCGGSSWPKELQKPLDRLITDVTEALVLLGRQGQSDQSLLGQLTVLTNHSERARFLARELSARHPELPEDVRDWLEKGRQRVVRQASESAIESSASRADESIGLALQAARRARLVRDGLQQPLKASLEVYEPSLLPATQDLLDRVQVLAVQVEQAAALRGLDLYGVPGTEVDMSPKFFEAIGGMPRQRMTVRQPAVVRKRADGSVGDVVTKGLVE
;
A
#
# COMPACT_ATOMS: atom_id res chain seq x y z
N MET A 1 6.30 -19.11 66.41
CA MET A 1 5.02 -19.54 65.82
C MET A 1 5.18 -19.47 64.30
N PRO A 2 4.72 -20.49 63.55
CA PRO A 2 5.09 -20.67 62.16
C PRO A 2 4.28 -19.78 61.20
N GLU A 3 4.90 -19.48 60.06
CA GLU A 3 4.37 -18.78 58.89
C GLU A 3 3.04 -19.35 58.41
N GLN A 4 2.04 -18.48 58.25
CA GLN A 4 0.82 -18.79 57.51
C GLN A 4 1.06 -18.58 56.01
N THR A 5 1.12 -19.69 55.29
CA THR A 5 1.04 -19.74 53.83
C THR A 5 -0.37 -19.31 53.39
N PRO A 6 -0.54 -18.49 52.33
CA PRO A 6 -1.86 -18.10 51.85
C PRO A 6 -2.58 -19.30 51.19
N PRO A 7 -3.93 -19.37 51.26
CA PRO A 7 -4.67 -20.53 50.78
C PRO A 7 -4.70 -20.58 49.25
N ASN A 8 -4.43 -21.78 48.76
CA ASN A 8 -4.51 -22.20 47.37
C ASN A 8 -5.98 -22.21 46.94
N LYS A 9 -6.40 -21.31 46.03
CA LYS A 9 -7.74 -21.31 45.43
C LYS A 9 -7.83 -22.36 44.33
N ALA A 10 -8.09 -23.61 44.71
CA ALA A 10 -8.43 -24.69 43.80
C ALA A 10 -9.29 -25.78 44.47
N GLU A 11 -10.26 -25.41 45.31
CA GLU A 11 -11.20 -26.36 45.91
C GLU A 11 -12.58 -25.73 46.06
N ASP A 12 -13.51 -26.06 45.15
CA ASP A 12 -14.78 -26.75 45.46
C ASP A 12 -15.67 -26.79 44.19
N VAL A 13 -15.42 -27.76 43.30
CA VAL A 13 -16.44 -28.22 42.36
C VAL A 13 -17.04 -29.45 43.01
N THR A 14 -18.31 -29.37 43.39
CA THR A 14 -19.10 -30.48 43.93
C THR A 14 -18.82 -31.76 43.13
N LYS A 15 -18.08 -32.69 43.72
CA LYS A 15 -17.70 -33.95 43.07
C LYS A 15 -18.92 -34.87 42.98
N LEU A 16 -19.70 -34.71 41.92
CA LEU A 16 -20.72 -35.68 41.53
C LEU A 16 -20.06 -37.05 41.36
N SER A 17 -20.68 -38.09 41.91
CA SER A 17 -20.29 -39.45 41.57
C SER A 17 -20.57 -39.74 40.08
N PRO A 18 -19.89 -40.71 39.45
CA PRO A 18 -20.15 -41.09 38.07
C PRO A 18 -21.63 -41.36 37.76
N ASP A 19 -22.33 -42.08 38.64
CA ASP A 19 -23.73 -42.46 38.45
C ASP A 19 -24.67 -41.24 38.54
N GLU A 20 -24.41 -40.34 39.49
CA GLU A 20 -25.14 -39.07 39.60
C GLU A 20 -24.89 -38.18 38.38
N ALA A 21 -23.65 -38.13 37.89
CA ALA A 21 -23.30 -37.36 36.70
C ALA A 21 -24.01 -37.90 35.44
N PHE A 22 -24.09 -39.23 35.26
CA PHE A 22 -24.89 -39.82 34.17
C PHE A 22 -26.37 -39.50 34.30
N ALA A 23 -26.95 -39.70 35.48
CA ALA A 23 -28.36 -39.45 35.73
C ALA A 23 -28.73 -37.97 35.50
N GLN A 24 -27.89 -37.06 36.00
CA GLN A 24 -28.10 -35.63 35.86
C GLN A 24 -27.91 -35.16 34.42
N PHE A 25 -26.92 -35.69 33.69
CA PHE A 25 -26.69 -35.35 32.29
C PHE A 25 -27.87 -35.77 31.39
N ALA A 26 -28.44 -36.95 31.65
CA ALA A 26 -29.53 -37.53 30.86
C ALA A 26 -30.94 -37.02 31.23
N SER A 27 -31.10 -36.33 32.37
CA SER A 27 -32.41 -35.91 32.86
C SER A 27 -32.94 -34.65 32.16
N SER A 28 -34.22 -34.70 31.77
CA SER A 28 -34.95 -33.57 31.17
C SER A 28 -35.31 -32.47 32.18
N HIS A 29 -35.22 -32.76 33.49
CA HIS A 29 -35.50 -31.80 34.56
C HIS A 29 -34.25 -31.05 35.04
N THR A 30 -33.06 -31.45 34.56
CA THR A 30 -31.80 -30.81 34.90
C THR A 30 -31.67 -29.45 34.21
N SER A 31 -31.29 -28.42 34.97
CA SER A 31 -30.97 -27.10 34.40
C SER A 31 -29.75 -27.18 33.46
N PRO A 32 -29.58 -26.25 32.51
CA PRO A 32 -28.42 -26.21 31.63
C PRO A 32 -27.07 -26.19 32.37
N GLU A 33 -26.95 -25.41 33.45
CA GLU A 33 -25.75 -25.32 34.30
C GLU A 33 -25.48 -26.64 35.00
N ALA A 34 -26.51 -27.24 35.58
CA ALA A 34 -26.42 -28.52 36.25
C ALA A 34 -26.02 -29.64 35.27
N ARG A 35 -26.48 -29.57 34.01
CA ARG A 35 -26.07 -30.49 32.93
C ARG A 35 -24.62 -30.27 32.52
N GLN A 36 -24.15 -29.02 32.44
CA GLN A 36 -22.74 -28.69 32.22
C GLN A 36 -21.84 -29.26 33.33
N VAL A 37 -22.21 -29.08 34.60
CA VAL A 37 -21.46 -29.63 35.75
C VAL A 37 -21.39 -31.16 35.65
N ALA A 38 -22.50 -31.81 35.33
CA ALA A 38 -22.54 -33.25 35.11
C ALA A 38 -21.62 -33.69 33.95
N LEU A 39 -21.65 -33.00 32.81
CA LEU A 39 -20.73 -33.29 31.70
C LEU A 39 -19.26 -33.06 32.09
N THR A 40 -18.96 -32.04 32.91
CA THR A 40 -17.61 -31.78 33.43
C THR A 40 -17.15 -32.94 34.31
N ALA A 41 -18.01 -33.46 35.18
CA ALA A 41 -17.71 -34.62 36.01
C ALA A 41 -17.43 -35.87 35.17
N LEU A 42 -18.24 -36.14 34.13
CA LEU A 42 -18.04 -37.28 33.22
C LEU A 42 -16.71 -37.19 32.45
N ILE A 43 -16.33 -36.00 31.97
CA ILE A 43 -15.06 -35.76 31.27
C ILE A 43 -13.87 -35.90 32.23
N THR A 44 -13.96 -35.30 33.43
CA THR A 44 -12.90 -35.32 34.44
C THR A 44 -12.64 -36.74 34.95
N ALA A 45 -13.69 -37.54 35.11
CA ALA A 45 -13.60 -38.95 35.46
C ALA A 45 -13.09 -39.84 34.30
N LYS A 46 -12.80 -39.27 33.11
CA LYS A 46 -12.32 -39.96 31.90
C LYS A 46 -13.25 -41.09 31.44
N LEU A 47 -14.55 -40.94 31.68
CA LEU A 47 -15.59 -41.89 31.27
C LEU A 47 -15.88 -41.78 29.77
N LEU A 48 -15.78 -40.56 29.24
CA LEU A 48 -15.80 -40.27 27.81
C LEU A 48 -14.37 -40.28 27.25
N PRO A 49 -14.12 -40.89 26.07
CA PRO A 49 -15.09 -41.39 25.09
C PRO A 49 -15.54 -42.85 25.28
N LYS A 50 -15.01 -43.58 26.27
CA LYS A 50 -15.25 -45.04 26.42
C LYS A 50 -16.72 -45.41 26.56
N GLN A 51 -17.49 -44.59 27.28
CA GLN A 51 -18.91 -44.81 27.54
C GLN A 51 -19.81 -43.94 26.66
N ALA A 52 -19.32 -43.45 25.51
CA ALA A 52 -20.13 -42.64 24.62
C ALA A 52 -21.35 -43.39 24.04
N ASP A 53 -21.31 -44.73 23.95
CA ASP A 53 -22.47 -45.53 23.52
C ASP A 53 -23.50 -45.79 24.64
N ASP A 54 -23.23 -45.32 25.85
CA ASP A 54 -24.19 -45.38 26.95
C ASP A 54 -25.46 -44.58 26.62
N ARG A 55 -26.61 -45.16 26.95
CA ARG A 55 -27.93 -44.56 26.68
C ARG A 55 -28.08 -43.20 27.35
N ALA A 56 -27.55 -43.02 28.56
CA ALA A 56 -27.61 -41.76 29.30
C ALA A 56 -26.83 -40.65 28.58
N VAL A 57 -25.67 -40.97 27.99
CA VAL A 57 -24.87 -39.98 27.24
C VAL A 57 -25.59 -39.55 25.97
N ARG A 58 -26.14 -40.50 25.21
CA ARG A 58 -26.89 -40.20 23.99
C ARG A 58 -28.13 -39.34 24.30
N GLN A 59 -28.86 -39.68 25.35
CA GLN A 59 -29.99 -38.90 25.82
C GLN A 59 -29.60 -37.48 26.25
N GLY A 60 -28.48 -37.33 26.98
CA GLY A 60 -27.97 -36.01 27.35
C GLY A 60 -27.58 -35.16 26.14
N LEU A 61 -26.95 -35.74 25.11
CA LEU A 61 -26.69 -35.05 23.84
C LEU A 61 -27.99 -34.64 23.14
N GLU A 62 -29.00 -35.51 23.05
CA GLU A 62 -30.30 -35.17 22.46
C GLU A 62 -30.97 -34.00 23.17
N LEU A 63 -30.87 -33.94 24.51
CA LEU A 63 -31.40 -32.84 25.31
C LEU A 63 -30.63 -31.53 25.07
N LEU A 64 -29.30 -31.59 24.94
CA LEU A 64 -28.49 -30.42 24.56
C LEU A 64 -28.87 -29.91 23.17
N LEU A 65 -28.99 -30.80 22.18
CA LEU A 65 -29.41 -30.42 20.82
C LEU A 65 -30.81 -29.80 20.82
N ARG A 66 -31.76 -30.38 21.55
CA ARG A 66 -33.10 -29.78 21.69
C ARG A 66 -33.05 -28.39 22.33
N ALA A 67 -32.21 -28.19 23.34
CA ALA A 67 -32.05 -26.89 23.99
C ALA A 67 -31.37 -25.86 23.08
N ALA A 68 -30.40 -26.27 22.25
CA ALA A 68 -29.75 -25.42 21.25
C ALA A 68 -30.75 -24.93 20.17
N LEU A 69 -31.74 -25.75 19.84
CA LEU A 69 -32.79 -25.48 18.85
C LEU A 69 -34.03 -24.79 19.43
N GLY A 70 -34.15 -24.69 20.75
CA GLY A 70 -35.37 -24.21 21.41
C GLY A 70 -35.60 -22.71 21.18
N GLU A 71 -36.57 -22.37 20.34
CA GLU A 71 -37.10 -21.01 20.24
C GLU A 71 -37.80 -20.62 21.55
N GLY A 72 -37.36 -19.52 22.18
CA GLY A 72 -37.91 -19.03 23.45
C GLY A 72 -37.21 -19.53 24.72
N ALA A 73 -36.16 -20.34 24.61
CA ALA A 73 -35.26 -20.60 25.75
C ALA A 73 -34.53 -19.32 26.17
N GLU A 74 -34.15 -19.20 27.45
CA GLU A 74 -33.34 -18.07 27.88
C GLU A 74 -32.06 -17.96 27.02
N PRO A 75 -31.68 -16.76 26.57
CA PRO A 75 -30.57 -16.56 25.65
C PRO A 75 -29.27 -17.27 26.04
N GLN A 76 -28.91 -17.21 27.33
CA GLN A 76 -27.72 -17.86 27.88
C GLN A 76 -27.80 -19.39 27.78
N HIS A 77 -28.97 -19.97 28.08
CA HIS A 77 -29.16 -21.43 28.04
C HIS A 77 -29.02 -21.99 26.63
N ARG A 78 -29.52 -21.28 25.62
CA ARG A 78 -29.36 -21.66 24.21
C ARG A 78 -27.88 -21.69 23.81
N LEU A 79 -27.13 -20.64 24.15
CA LEU A 79 -25.68 -20.58 23.89
C LEU A 79 -24.92 -21.69 24.63
N LEU A 80 -25.23 -21.91 25.90
CA LEU A 80 -24.57 -22.93 26.71
C LEU A 80 -24.80 -24.33 26.14
N ALA A 81 -26.01 -24.62 25.66
CA ALA A 81 -26.32 -25.90 25.03
C ALA A 81 -25.49 -26.15 23.76
N ILE A 82 -25.30 -25.13 22.92
CA ILE A 82 -24.44 -25.20 21.72
C ILE A 82 -22.98 -25.43 22.13
N ALA A 83 -22.48 -24.66 23.11
CA ALA A 83 -21.11 -24.78 23.62
C ALA A 83 -20.83 -26.19 24.14
N GLU A 84 -21.74 -26.77 24.93
CA GLU A 84 -21.59 -28.11 25.50
C GLU A 84 -21.73 -29.22 24.44
N CYS A 85 -22.55 -29.03 23.39
CA CYS A 85 -22.55 -29.93 22.23
C CYS A 85 -21.15 -29.97 21.58
N ILE A 86 -20.56 -28.81 21.30
CA ILE A 86 -19.21 -28.74 20.73
C ILE A 86 -18.18 -29.38 21.67
N ARG A 87 -18.24 -29.06 22.97
CA ARG A 87 -17.34 -29.65 23.98
C ARG A 87 -17.42 -31.17 24.00
N LEU A 88 -18.63 -31.72 23.94
CA LEU A 88 -18.84 -33.16 23.86
C LEU A 88 -18.26 -33.76 22.58
N GLY A 89 -18.43 -33.09 21.43
CA GLY A 89 -17.82 -33.50 20.16
C GLY A 89 -16.29 -33.49 20.18
N GLN A 90 -15.67 -32.60 20.93
CA GLN A 90 -14.21 -32.56 21.10
C GLN A 90 -13.67 -33.72 21.94
N VAL A 91 -14.40 -34.10 23.00
CA VAL A 91 -14.03 -35.25 23.85
C VAL A 91 -14.34 -36.57 23.14
N VAL A 92 -15.50 -36.65 22.48
CA VAL A 92 -15.96 -37.80 21.70
C VAL A 92 -15.77 -37.50 20.22
N LYS A 93 -14.51 -37.48 19.76
CA LYS A 93 -14.13 -37.05 18.39
C LYS A 93 -14.95 -37.67 17.26
N ARG A 94 -15.36 -38.94 17.40
CA ARG A 94 -16.21 -39.65 16.42
C ARG A 94 -17.60 -39.02 16.22
N TRP A 95 -18.06 -38.18 17.15
CA TRP A 95 -19.33 -37.46 17.05
C TRP A 95 -19.20 -36.05 16.50
N SER A 96 -17.98 -35.50 16.38
CA SER A 96 -17.76 -34.10 16.00
C SER A 96 -18.52 -33.69 14.73
N ALA A 97 -18.37 -34.45 13.64
CA ALA A 97 -19.03 -34.16 12.37
C ALA A 97 -20.57 -34.28 12.45
N GLN A 98 -21.08 -35.25 13.21
CA GLN A 98 -22.51 -35.45 13.39
C GLN A 98 -23.12 -34.31 14.22
N ILE A 99 -22.47 -33.93 15.32
CA ILE A 99 -22.90 -32.81 16.17
C ILE A 99 -22.90 -31.50 15.38
N ALA A 100 -21.88 -31.23 14.57
CA ALA A 100 -21.86 -30.04 13.71
C ALA A 100 -23.06 -30.02 12.74
N LYS A 101 -23.35 -31.17 12.11
CA LYS A 101 -24.51 -31.31 11.23
C LYS A 101 -25.83 -31.07 11.99
N ASP A 102 -26.00 -31.66 13.15
CA ASP A 102 -27.22 -31.54 13.95
C ASP A 102 -27.42 -30.14 14.56
N LEU A 103 -26.33 -29.39 14.75
CA LEU A 103 -26.37 -27.99 15.20
C LEU A 103 -26.70 -27.00 14.07
N THR A 104 -26.65 -27.40 12.80
CA THR A 104 -26.88 -26.48 11.67
C THR A 104 -28.19 -25.70 11.77
N PRO A 105 -29.35 -26.31 12.15
CA PRO A 105 -30.60 -25.56 12.27
C PRO A 105 -30.57 -24.49 13.38
N ALA A 106 -29.70 -24.64 14.39
CA ALA A 106 -29.55 -23.63 15.45
C ALA A 106 -28.98 -22.30 14.94
N PHE A 107 -28.36 -22.30 13.75
CA PHE A 107 -27.73 -21.14 13.11
C PHE A 107 -28.58 -20.53 11.98
N GLU A 108 -29.80 -21.03 11.74
CA GLU A 108 -30.75 -20.43 10.78
C GLU A 108 -31.18 -19.02 11.20
N GLN A 109 -31.28 -18.79 12.51
CA GLN A 109 -31.54 -17.49 13.11
C GLN A 109 -30.30 -16.99 13.86
N GLU A 110 -30.16 -15.66 13.94
CA GLU A 110 -29.07 -15.03 14.67
C GLU A 110 -29.04 -15.50 16.13
N LEU A 111 -27.84 -15.83 16.60
CA LEU A 111 -27.62 -16.29 17.96
C LEU A 111 -27.63 -15.11 18.94
N PRO A 112 -27.99 -15.34 20.22
CA PRO A 112 -27.78 -14.33 21.24
C PRO A 112 -26.30 -13.93 21.41
N PRO A 113 -26.01 -12.73 21.92
CA PRO A 113 -24.64 -12.26 22.09
C PRO A 113 -23.78 -13.20 22.95
N MET A 114 -22.58 -13.54 22.45
CA MET A 114 -21.68 -14.51 23.09
C MET A 114 -21.26 -14.11 24.52
N HIS A 115 -21.25 -12.82 24.84
CA HIS A 115 -20.89 -12.31 26.17
C HIS A 115 -21.90 -12.66 27.27
N TYR A 116 -23.07 -13.23 26.92
CA TYR A 116 -23.99 -13.80 27.91
C TYR A 116 -23.43 -15.06 28.58
N LEU A 117 -22.44 -15.72 27.96
CA LEU A 117 -21.70 -16.81 28.59
C LEU A 117 -20.60 -16.24 29.50
N LYS A 118 -20.64 -16.60 30.79
CA LYS A 118 -19.72 -16.09 31.80
C LYS A 118 -18.33 -16.71 31.71
N GLU A 119 -18.27 -18.02 31.45
CA GLU A 119 -17.01 -18.75 31.39
C GLU A 119 -16.31 -18.60 30.03
N ALA A 120 -14.99 -18.38 30.07
CA ALA A 120 -14.20 -18.20 28.85
C ALA A 120 -14.13 -19.46 27.99
N ASP A 121 -14.14 -20.65 28.60
CA ASP A 121 -14.14 -21.92 27.88
C ASP A 121 -15.46 -22.16 27.13
N ASP A 122 -16.58 -21.68 27.65
CA ASP A 122 -17.88 -21.77 26.96
C ASP A 122 -17.90 -20.85 25.73
N ARG A 123 -17.37 -19.62 25.86
CA ARG A 123 -17.19 -18.70 24.73
C ARG A 123 -16.24 -19.27 23.68
N LEU A 124 -15.18 -19.95 24.09
CA LEU A 124 -14.28 -20.68 23.18
C LEU A 124 -15.03 -21.78 22.41
N ASN A 125 -15.84 -22.58 23.09
CA ASN A 125 -16.64 -23.61 22.43
C ASN A 125 -17.72 -23.03 21.51
N MET A 126 -18.28 -21.87 21.83
CA MET A 126 -19.14 -21.12 20.91
C MET A 126 -18.41 -20.60 19.68
N ALA A 127 -17.20 -20.05 19.84
CA ALA A 127 -16.38 -19.61 18.71
C ALA A 127 -16.06 -20.80 17.77
N ARG A 128 -15.76 -21.98 18.34
CA ARG A 128 -15.57 -23.23 17.59
C ARG A 128 -16.85 -23.73 16.90
N ALA A 129 -18.01 -23.52 17.52
CA ALA A 129 -19.30 -23.78 16.87
C ALA A 129 -19.43 -22.88 15.63
N CYS A 130 -19.21 -21.58 15.81
CA CYS A 130 -19.26 -20.59 14.72
C CYS A 130 -18.28 -20.93 13.60
N ALA A 131 -17.07 -21.40 13.93
CA ALA A 131 -16.06 -21.82 12.96
C ALA A 131 -16.53 -22.96 12.03
N GLN A 132 -17.52 -23.76 12.44
CA GLN A 132 -18.07 -24.89 11.67
C GLN A 132 -19.35 -24.56 10.90
N MET A 133 -19.91 -23.35 11.09
CA MET A 133 -21.21 -22.98 10.52
C MET A 133 -21.09 -21.90 9.45
N ASN A 134 -22.07 -21.83 8.56
CA ASN A 134 -22.15 -20.75 7.58
C ASN A 134 -23.52 -20.09 7.66
N ALA A 135 -23.55 -18.79 7.93
CA ALA A 135 -24.77 -18.00 7.94
C ALA A 135 -24.45 -16.54 7.57
N PRO A 136 -25.36 -15.81 6.87
CA PRO A 136 -25.11 -14.44 6.44
C PRO A 136 -24.83 -13.44 7.58
N TRP A 137 -25.43 -13.67 8.75
CA TRP A 137 -25.27 -12.83 9.95
C TRP A 137 -23.96 -13.11 10.71
N LEU A 138 -23.33 -14.28 10.48
CA LEU A 138 -22.23 -14.78 11.29
C LEU A 138 -20.97 -13.89 11.28
N PRO A 139 -20.54 -13.27 10.16
CA PRO A 139 -19.39 -12.38 10.17
C PRO A 139 -19.57 -11.15 11.08
N ALA A 140 -20.77 -10.58 11.12
CA ALA A 140 -21.07 -9.44 12.00
C ALA A 140 -21.13 -9.89 13.47
N TYR A 141 -21.73 -11.05 13.73
CA TYR A 141 -21.77 -11.66 15.06
C TYR A 141 -20.38 -11.97 15.61
N LEU A 142 -19.49 -12.54 14.80
CA LEU A 142 -18.09 -12.81 15.19
C LEU A 142 -17.33 -11.52 15.49
N ALA A 143 -17.49 -10.47 14.69
CA ALA A 143 -16.87 -9.18 14.95
C ALA A 143 -17.33 -8.59 16.30
N GLN A 144 -18.63 -8.68 16.61
CA GLN A 144 -19.15 -8.27 17.91
C GLN A 144 -18.62 -9.15 19.06
N ALA A 145 -18.53 -10.46 18.87
CA ALA A 145 -17.96 -11.37 19.87
C ALA A 145 -16.49 -11.04 20.18
N ILE A 146 -15.68 -10.77 19.15
CA ILE A 146 -14.28 -10.32 19.30
C ILE A 146 -14.21 -8.99 20.06
N ALA A 147 -15.04 -8.02 19.68
CA ALA A 147 -15.07 -6.69 20.28
C ALA A 147 -15.55 -6.71 21.74
N MET A 148 -16.42 -7.66 22.11
CA MET A 148 -16.94 -7.81 23.47
C MET A 148 -16.07 -8.73 24.36
N GLU A 149 -15.12 -9.48 23.81
CA GLU A 149 -14.33 -10.45 24.58
C GLU A 149 -13.28 -9.78 25.48
N GLU A 150 -13.47 -9.91 26.79
CA GLU A 150 -12.65 -9.25 27.81
C GLU A 150 -11.41 -10.03 28.23
N THR A 151 -11.50 -11.36 28.35
CA THR A 151 -10.46 -12.18 29.03
C THR A 151 -10.25 -13.55 28.38
N GLY A 152 -11.14 -13.98 27.49
CA GLY A 152 -11.10 -15.25 26.78
C GLY A 152 -10.16 -15.21 25.58
N GLU A 153 -8.85 -15.25 25.82
CA GLU A 153 -7.85 -15.06 24.76
C GLU A 153 -7.93 -16.14 23.68
N LYS A 154 -8.17 -17.40 24.08
CA LYS A 154 -8.41 -18.50 23.14
C LYS A 154 -9.70 -18.32 22.35
N ALA A 155 -10.77 -17.84 23.00
CA ALA A 155 -12.04 -17.58 22.34
C ALA A 155 -11.90 -16.47 21.30
N ARG A 156 -11.14 -15.41 21.62
CA ARG A 156 -10.81 -14.33 20.69
C ARG A 156 -10.05 -14.84 19.47
N SER A 157 -8.98 -15.63 19.67
CA SER A 157 -8.20 -16.19 18.57
C SER A 157 -9.04 -17.08 17.65
N GLU A 158 -9.87 -17.95 18.22
CA GLU A 158 -10.77 -18.81 17.45
C GLU A 158 -11.81 -17.99 16.66
N ALA A 159 -12.41 -16.96 17.29
CA ALA A 159 -13.38 -16.10 16.63
C ALA A 159 -12.75 -15.28 15.48
N ILE A 160 -11.52 -14.79 15.66
CA ILE A 160 -10.75 -14.12 14.59
C ILE A 160 -10.51 -15.11 13.45
N GLY A 161 -10.02 -16.32 13.73
CA GLY A 161 -9.80 -17.34 12.70
C GLY A 161 -11.08 -17.68 11.93
N ALA A 162 -12.19 -17.86 12.64
CA ALA A 162 -13.50 -18.09 12.03
C ALA A 162 -13.97 -16.91 11.16
N MET A 163 -13.70 -15.69 11.57
CA MET A 163 -14.04 -14.49 10.81
C MET A 163 -13.19 -14.37 9.55
N LEU A 164 -11.87 -14.57 9.64
CA LEU A 164 -10.97 -14.54 8.49
C LEU A 164 -11.35 -15.61 7.45
N ALA A 165 -11.65 -16.83 7.88
CA ALA A 165 -12.09 -17.91 6.98
C ALA A 165 -13.37 -17.60 6.17
N ARG A 166 -14.11 -16.55 6.53
CA ARG A 166 -15.36 -16.10 5.88
C ARG A 166 -15.27 -14.71 5.26
N SER A 167 -14.11 -14.07 5.33
CA SER A 167 -13.91 -12.72 4.83
C SER A 167 -13.35 -12.75 3.40
N ASN A 168 -13.71 -11.75 2.59
CA ASN A 168 -13.20 -11.66 1.23
C ASN A 168 -11.75 -11.13 1.18
N SER A 169 -11.36 -10.35 2.19
CA SER A 169 -10.03 -9.74 2.31
C SER A 169 -9.73 -9.38 3.76
N LEU A 170 -8.46 -9.07 4.06
CA LEU A 170 -8.05 -8.55 5.37
C LEU A 170 -8.74 -7.21 5.68
N SER A 171 -8.90 -6.34 4.68
CA SER A 171 -9.59 -5.05 4.81
C SER A 171 -11.05 -5.23 5.24
N ASP A 172 -11.79 -6.17 4.63
CA ASP A 172 -13.17 -6.48 5.03
C ASP A 172 -13.24 -6.98 6.48
N ALA A 173 -12.37 -7.92 6.87
CA ALA A 173 -12.33 -8.46 8.23
C ALA A 173 -12.02 -7.38 9.28
N ILE A 174 -10.98 -6.57 9.03
CA ILE A 174 -10.56 -5.49 9.94
C ILE A 174 -11.60 -4.38 10.00
N GLY A 175 -12.22 -4.04 8.86
CA GLY A 175 -13.31 -3.05 8.80
C GLY A 175 -14.54 -3.49 9.60
N ARG A 176 -14.88 -4.79 9.59
CA ARG A 176 -15.96 -5.34 10.43
C ARG A 176 -15.62 -5.25 11.91
N MET A 177 -14.39 -5.60 12.30
CA MET A 177 -13.93 -5.43 13.68
C MET A 177 -13.98 -3.96 14.11
N ALA A 178 -13.54 -3.02 13.26
CA ALA A 178 -13.57 -1.59 13.55
C ALA A 178 -14.99 -1.12 13.91
N ARG A 179 -15.97 -1.44 13.06
CA ARG A 179 -17.40 -1.13 13.30
C ARG A 179 -17.94 -1.76 14.58
N ALA A 180 -17.51 -2.97 14.90
CA ALA A 180 -17.94 -3.63 16.14
C ALA A 180 -17.34 -2.96 17.38
N PHE A 181 -16.05 -2.61 17.36
CA PHE A 181 -15.39 -1.90 18.46
C PHE A 181 -15.95 -0.48 18.65
N GLU A 182 -16.37 0.20 17.59
CA GLU A 182 -17.05 1.51 17.67
C GLU A 182 -18.36 1.46 18.47
N GLN A 183 -18.97 0.28 18.66
CA GLN A 183 -20.19 0.09 19.46
C GLN A 183 -19.91 -0.27 20.92
N VAL A 184 -18.65 -0.59 21.27
CA VAL A 184 -18.29 -1.00 22.63
C VAL A 184 -18.25 0.23 23.54
N ARG A 185 -18.97 0.19 24.65
CA ARG A 185 -18.97 1.22 25.70
C ARG A 185 -18.67 0.56 27.05
N PRO A 186 -17.38 0.49 27.45
CA PRO A 186 -17.02 -0.12 28.74
C PRO A 186 -17.62 0.67 29.91
N THR A 187 -18.30 -0.03 30.82
CA THR A 187 -18.85 0.55 32.05
C THR A 187 -17.83 0.44 33.19
N THR A 188 -16.70 1.14 33.05
CA THR A 188 -15.60 1.15 34.04
C THR A 188 -15.21 2.58 34.40
N GLU A 189 -14.41 2.76 35.46
CA GLU A 189 -13.89 4.08 35.85
C GLU A 189 -12.97 4.69 34.79
N ALA A 190 -12.28 3.85 34.01
CA ALA A 190 -11.42 4.24 32.90
C ALA A 190 -11.81 3.51 31.60
N PRO A 191 -12.87 3.97 30.90
CA PRO A 191 -13.37 3.32 29.69
C PRO A 191 -12.33 3.25 28.57
N GLY A 192 -11.56 4.32 28.38
CA GLY A 192 -10.49 4.39 27.37
C GLY A 192 -9.38 3.36 27.61
N ASP A 193 -8.94 3.19 28.86
CA ASP A 193 -7.92 2.18 29.21
C ASP A 193 -8.46 0.75 29.03
N SER A 194 -9.72 0.53 29.40
CA SER A 194 -10.38 -0.76 29.25
C SER A 194 -10.51 -1.18 27.78
N LEU A 195 -10.91 -0.23 26.92
CA LEU A 195 -11.03 -0.44 25.48
C LEU A 195 -9.67 -0.63 24.82
N ALA A 196 -8.68 0.18 25.19
CA ALA A 196 -7.32 0.07 24.67
C ALA A 196 -6.68 -1.28 25.00
N ARG A 197 -6.81 -1.78 26.24
CA ARG A 197 -6.34 -3.14 26.60
C ARG A 197 -7.02 -4.22 25.76
N ARG A 198 -8.32 -4.08 25.47
CA ARG A 198 -9.05 -5.01 24.61
C ARG A 198 -8.57 -4.97 23.16
N LEU A 199 -8.34 -3.78 22.61
CA LEU A 199 -7.74 -3.59 21.29
C LEU A 199 -6.33 -4.22 21.23
N THR A 200 -5.48 -3.99 22.24
CA THR A 200 -4.14 -4.59 22.32
C THR A 200 -4.19 -6.11 22.20
N ARG A 201 -5.06 -6.78 22.98
CA ARG A 201 -5.19 -8.25 22.93
C ARG A 201 -5.81 -8.74 21.62
N THR A 202 -6.64 -7.92 20.99
CA THR A 202 -7.22 -8.22 19.67
C THR A 202 -6.19 -8.13 18.56
N LEU A 203 -5.36 -7.07 18.56
CA LEU A 203 -4.26 -6.92 17.62
C LEU A 203 -3.24 -8.05 17.77
N SER A 204 -2.89 -8.43 19.00
CA SER A 204 -2.02 -9.58 19.24
C SER A 204 -2.58 -10.86 18.62
N ALA A 205 -3.85 -11.19 18.87
CA ALA A 205 -4.48 -12.39 18.29
C ALA A 205 -4.66 -12.30 16.77
N LEU A 206 -4.91 -11.10 16.24
CA LEU A 206 -5.01 -10.84 14.80
C LEU A 206 -3.66 -11.04 14.10
N ARG A 207 -2.56 -10.58 14.70
CA ARG A 207 -1.21 -10.77 14.15
C ARG A 207 -0.87 -12.24 13.97
N ASP A 208 -1.15 -13.07 14.97
CA ASP A 208 -0.97 -14.52 14.87
C ASP A 208 -1.80 -15.10 13.72
N ALA A 209 -3.05 -14.67 13.58
CA ALA A 209 -3.95 -15.14 12.53
C ALA A 209 -3.56 -14.64 11.12
N ILE A 210 -2.99 -13.43 10.97
CA ILE A 210 -2.52 -12.89 9.70
C ILE A 210 -1.38 -13.74 9.13
N MET A 211 -0.48 -14.23 9.98
CA MET A 211 0.66 -15.04 9.57
C MET A 211 0.24 -16.36 8.91
N GLU A 212 -0.89 -16.92 9.32
CA GLU A 212 -1.44 -18.17 8.78
C GLU A 212 -2.46 -17.95 7.66
N SER A 213 -2.92 -16.72 7.46
CA SER A 213 -3.96 -16.38 6.50
C SER A 213 -3.41 -16.23 5.07
N GLU A 214 -4.14 -16.76 4.10
CA GLU A 214 -3.89 -16.56 2.66
C GLU A 214 -4.74 -15.43 2.05
N LEU A 215 -5.57 -14.75 2.85
CA LEU A 215 -6.45 -13.68 2.35
C LEU A 215 -5.63 -12.54 1.74
N GLU A 216 -6.06 -12.02 0.59
CA GLU A 216 -5.50 -10.78 0.04
C GLU A 216 -5.73 -9.59 0.98
N ALA A 217 -4.91 -8.55 0.84
CA ALA A 217 -5.03 -7.34 1.65
C ALA A 217 -6.40 -6.65 1.45
N GLY A 218 -6.85 -6.55 0.20
CA GLY A 218 -8.04 -5.79 -0.20
C GLY A 218 -7.84 -4.28 -0.18
N ASP A 219 -8.82 -3.55 -0.70
CA ASP A 219 -8.74 -2.10 -0.84
C ASP A 219 -8.72 -1.39 0.51
N ARG A 220 -7.88 -0.35 0.64
CA ARG A 220 -7.86 0.58 1.79
C ARG A 220 -7.66 -0.10 3.14
N LEU A 221 -6.87 -1.17 3.16
CA LEU A 221 -6.53 -1.89 4.40
C LEU A 221 -5.90 -0.96 5.46
N GLY A 222 -5.08 0.01 5.04
CA GLY A 222 -4.53 1.02 5.94
C GLY A 222 -5.59 1.87 6.64
N GLU A 223 -6.66 2.26 5.92
CA GLU A 223 -7.81 2.95 6.52
C GLU A 223 -8.56 2.06 7.51
N ALA A 224 -8.77 0.78 7.17
CA ALA A 224 -9.45 -0.17 8.04
C ALA A 224 -8.67 -0.38 9.36
N LEU A 225 -7.34 -0.55 9.28
CA LEU A 225 -6.49 -0.68 10.47
C LEU A 225 -6.48 0.59 11.31
N TYR A 226 -6.36 1.76 10.67
CA TYR A 226 -6.47 3.03 11.37
C TYR A 226 -7.83 3.17 12.07
N GLY A 227 -8.92 2.82 11.40
CA GLY A 227 -10.27 2.83 11.95
C GLY A 227 -10.41 1.93 13.15
N LEU A 228 -9.89 0.70 13.09
CA LEU A 228 -9.92 -0.26 14.21
C LEU A 228 -9.21 0.29 15.46
N VAL A 229 -8.05 0.93 15.30
CA VAL A 229 -7.25 1.42 16.43
C VAL A 229 -7.74 2.77 16.95
N ALA A 230 -7.98 3.73 16.05
CA ALA A 230 -8.27 5.11 16.43
C ALA A 230 -9.76 5.38 16.65
N GLY A 231 -10.64 4.81 15.82
CA GLY A 231 -12.07 5.09 15.82
C GLY A 231 -12.74 4.87 17.19
N PRO A 232 -12.62 3.68 17.80
CA PRO A 232 -13.23 3.38 19.09
C PRO A 232 -12.75 4.32 20.22
N LEU A 233 -11.47 4.73 20.18
CA LEU A 233 -10.88 5.64 21.17
C LEU A 233 -11.23 7.11 20.95
N MET A 234 -11.65 7.50 19.74
CA MET A 234 -12.19 8.84 19.49
C MET A 234 -13.58 8.99 20.14
N GLU A 235 -14.36 7.91 20.16
CA GLU A 235 -15.71 7.89 20.76
C GLU A 235 -15.68 7.74 22.29
N VAL A 236 -14.84 6.83 22.81
CA VAL A 236 -14.80 6.50 24.25
C VAL A 236 -13.83 7.39 25.02
N GLY A 237 -12.88 8.01 24.34
CA GLY A 237 -11.79 8.77 24.93
C GLY A 237 -10.47 7.99 24.95
N ARG A 238 -9.37 8.73 24.97
CA ARG A 238 -8.02 8.18 24.94
C ARG A 238 -7.69 7.47 26.27
N PRO A 239 -6.92 6.37 26.24
CA PRO A 239 -6.37 5.76 27.46
C PRO A 239 -5.53 6.78 28.23
N GLN A 240 -5.63 6.77 29.56
CA GLN A 240 -4.95 7.70 30.45
C GLN A 240 -3.66 7.09 31.02
N GLU A 241 -3.63 5.76 31.18
CA GLU A 241 -2.44 5.07 31.65
C GLU A 241 -1.37 5.01 30.55
N GLU A 242 -0.18 5.58 30.82
CA GLU A 242 0.96 5.57 29.90
C GLU A 242 1.32 4.14 29.48
N ARG A 243 1.31 3.19 30.42
CA ARG A 243 1.56 1.78 30.12
C ARG A 243 0.59 1.22 29.08
N VAL A 244 -0.70 1.55 29.17
CA VAL A 244 -1.72 1.09 28.24
C VAL A 244 -1.55 1.73 26.86
N GLN A 245 -1.20 3.03 26.82
CA GLN A 245 -0.84 3.73 25.58
C GLN A 245 0.35 3.04 24.88
N LEU A 246 1.41 2.72 25.63
CA LEU A 246 2.62 2.06 25.12
C LEU A 246 2.34 0.65 24.61
N GLU A 247 1.56 -0.15 25.35
CA GLU A 247 1.19 -1.51 24.94
C GLU A 247 0.33 -1.50 23.66
N LEU A 248 -0.65 -0.61 23.56
CA LEU A 248 -1.47 -0.47 22.36
C LEU A 248 -0.64 0.01 21.15
N ALA A 249 0.19 1.05 21.34
CA ALA A 249 1.06 1.55 20.30
C ALA A 249 2.04 0.47 19.81
N ARG A 250 2.63 -0.31 20.72
CA ARG A 250 3.49 -1.44 20.37
C ARG A 250 2.77 -2.43 19.47
N GLU A 251 1.60 -2.91 19.87
CA GLU A 251 0.87 -3.92 19.10
C GLU A 251 0.38 -3.38 17.76
N ALA A 252 -0.05 -2.13 17.68
CA ALA A 252 -0.42 -1.50 16.41
C ALA A 252 0.78 -1.41 15.44
N LEU A 253 1.95 -0.96 15.92
CA LEU A 253 3.17 -0.89 15.09
C LEU A 253 3.63 -2.28 14.61
N LEU A 254 3.58 -3.29 15.49
CA LEU A 254 3.90 -4.66 15.10
C LEU A 254 2.88 -5.24 14.11
N THR A 255 1.60 -4.85 14.22
CA THR A 255 0.57 -5.25 13.26
C THR A 255 0.87 -4.69 11.87
N VAL A 256 1.28 -3.43 11.76
CA VAL A 256 1.71 -2.83 10.48
C VAL A 256 2.89 -3.60 9.88
N HIS A 257 3.90 -3.89 10.70
CA HIS A 257 5.08 -4.64 10.26
C HIS A 257 4.70 -6.03 9.72
N ASP A 258 3.88 -6.78 10.46
CA ASP A 258 3.48 -8.12 10.06
C ASP A 258 2.58 -8.10 8.81
N LEU A 259 1.70 -7.11 8.66
CA LEU A 259 0.91 -6.91 7.44
C LEU A 259 1.81 -6.66 6.23
N VAL A 260 2.76 -5.73 6.33
CA VAL A 260 3.67 -5.40 5.22
C VAL A 260 4.56 -6.59 4.85
N ARG A 261 5.05 -7.36 5.83
CA ARG A 261 5.85 -8.58 5.58
C ARG A 261 5.05 -9.70 4.93
N THR A 262 3.79 -9.88 5.32
CA THR A 262 2.95 -10.99 4.82
C THR A 262 2.20 -10.63 3.55
N ARG A 263 2.03 -9.34 3.24
CA ARG A 263 1.38 -8.82 2.04
C ARG A 263 2.29 -7.79 1.38
N LEU A 264 3.25 -8.27 0.58
CA LEU A 264 4.28 -7.44 -0.05
C LEU A 264 3.70 -6.27 -0.87
N SER A 265 2.48 -6.41 -1.42
CA SER A 265 1.79 -5.33 -2.14
C SER A 265 1.57 -4.06 -1.31
N LEU A 266 1.54 -4.17 0.02
CA LEU A 266 1.30 -3.06 0.93
C LEU A 266 2.54 -2.23 1.25
N VAL A 267 3.75 -2.77 1.03
CA VAL A 267 4.99 -2.13 1.50
C VAL A 267 5.18 -0.73 0.93
N THR A 268 4.70 -0.50 -0.30
CA THR A 268 4.78 0.79 -0.99
C THR A 268 3.57 1.68 -0.76
N GLU A 269 2.53 1.22 -0.07
CA GLU A 269 1.31 2.00 0.15
C GLU A 269 1.45 2.90 1.39
N PRO A 270 1.47 4.24 1.25
CA PRO A 270 1.65 5.13 2.39
C PRO A 270 0.54 5.04 3.44
N GLU A 271 -0.67 4.65 3.02
CA GLU A 271 -1.86 4.58 3.89
C GLU A 271 -1.74 3.51 4.97
N VAL A 272 -1.02 2.41 4.74
CA VAL A 272 -0.84 1.34 5.75
C VAL A 272 -0.08 1.85 6.98
N TYR A 273 0.75 2.88 6.81
CA TYR A 273 1.53 3.51 7.87
C TYR A 273 0.77 4.61 8.62
N ARG A 274 -0.44 4.99 8.19
CA ARG A 274 -1.21 6.10 8.81
C ARG A 274 -1.45 5.91 10.32
N VAL A 275 -1.61 4.66 10.77
CA VAL A 275 -1.77 4.33 12.19
C VAL A 275 -0.54 4.70 13.03
N VAL A 276 0.66 4.73 12.43
CA VAL A 276 1.91 5.10 13.09
C VAL A 276 1.83 6.53 13.64
N GLU A 277 1.30 7.47 12.86
CA GLU A 277 1.13 8.86 13.29
C GLU A 277 0.13 8.99 14.45
N TYR A 278 -0.93 8.19 14.43
CA TYR A 278 -1.85 8.10 15.57
C TYR A 278 -1.14 7.60 16.82
N CYS A 279 -0.39 6.50 16.72
CA CYS A 279 0.38 5.97 17.85
C CYS A 279 1.40 6.98 18.38
N ARG A 280 2.06 7.77 17.52
CA ARG A 280 2.98 8.83 17.95
C ARG A 280 2.24 9.88 18.78
N ARG A 281 1.07 10.33 18.33
CA ARG A 281 0.22 11.30 19.05
C ARG A 281 -0.33 10.73 20.35
N LEU A 282 -0.66 9.43 20.37
CA LEU A 282 -1.12 8.73 21.56
C LEU A 282 -0.05 8.75 22.65
N CYS A 283 1.22 8.56 22.29
CA CYS A 283 2.37 8.62 23.20
C CYS A 283 2.94 10.04 23.42
N GLY A 284 2.14 11.10 23.22
CA GLY A 284 2.53 12.50 23.52
C GLY A 284 3.10 13.32 22.35
N GLY A 285 3.37 12.71 21.19
CA GLY A 285 3.63 13.42 19.92
C GLY A 285 5.04 13.98 19.72
N SER A 286 5.71 14.42 20.79
CA SER A 286 7.04 15.06 20.72
C SER A 286 8.14 14.09 20.26
N SER A 287 8.23 12.93 20.92
CA SER A 287 9.19 11.88 20.62
C SER A 287 8.63 10.51 21.00
N TRP A 288 9.07 9.48 20.29
CA TRP A 288 8.80 8.10 20.60
C TRP A 288 9.46 7.66 21.91
N PRO A 289 8.71 7.00 22.80
CA PRO A 289 9.22 6.31 23.98
C PRO A 289 10.25 5.22 23.62
N LYS A 290 11.27 5.04 24.47
CA LYS A 290 12.38 4.10 24.23
C LYS A 290 11.91 2.64 24.12
N GLU A 291 10.83 2.32 24.82
CA GLU A 291 10.17 1.02 24.85
C GLU A 291 9.69 0.59 23.46
N LEU A 292 9.40 1.55 22.58
CA LEU A 292 8.94 1.34 21.20
C LEU A 292 10.08 1.32 20.18
N GLN A 293 11.34 1.45 20.59
CA GLN A 293 12.47 1.49 19.65
C GLN A 293 12.54 0.25 18.74
N LYS A 294 12.33 -0.96 19.31
CA LYS A 294 12.36 -2.21 18.53
C LYS A 294 11.33 -2.28 17.40
N PRO A 295 10.01 -2.07 17.63
CA PRO A 295 9.04 -2.06 16.54
C PRO A 295 9.28 -0.91 15.55
N LEU A 296 9.77 0.25 16.01
CA LEU A 296 10.10 1.37 15.13
C LEU A 296 11.27 1.03 14.19
N ASP A 297 12.34 0.40 14.68
CA ASP A 297 13.48 0.01 13.85
C ASP A 297 13.06 -0.99 12.75
N ARG A 298 12.10 -1.90 13.05
CA ARG A 298 11.52 -2.80 12.05
C ARG A 298 10.79 -2.03 10.95
N LEU A 299 9.88 -1.12 11.33
CA LEU A 299 9.15 -0.31 10.37
C LEU A 299 10.04 0.65 9.57
N ILE A 300 11.09 1.20 10.18
CA ILE A 300 12.11 1.98 9.47
C ILE A 300 12.74 1.12 8.37
N THR A 301 13.09 -0.13 8.70
CA THR A 301 13.63 -1.07 7.71
C THR A 301 12.63 -1.29 6.57
N ASP A 302 11.37 -1.63 6.89
CA ASP A 302 10.31 -1.86 5.89
C ASP A 302 10.13 -0.65 4.95
N VAL A 303 10.04 0.57 5.51
CA VAL A 303 9.88 1.80 4.71
C VAL A 303 11.12 2.10 3.87
N THR A 304 12.33 1.90 4.40
CA THR A 304 13.55 2.10 3.60
C THR A 304 13.66 1.10 2.44
N GLU A 305 13.26 -0.16 2.65
CA GLU A 305 13.21 -1.16 1.58
C GLU A 305 12.13 -0.81 0.53
N ALA A 306 10.96 -0.32 0.97
CA ALA A 306 9.90 0.15 0.09
C ALA A 306 10.35 1.32 -0.80
N LEU A 307 11.07 2.30 -0.23
CA LEU A 307 11.62 3.43 -0.96
C LEU A 307 12.63 2.99 -2.04
N VAL A 308 13.49 2.01 -1.73
CA VAL A 308 14.43 1.44 -2.70
C VAL A 308 13.68 0.67 -3.80
N LEU A 309 12.65 -0.09 -3.44
CA LEU A 309 11.81 -0.83 -4.39
C LEU A 309 11.14 0.11 -5.40
N LEU A 310 10.50 1.19 -4.93
CA LEU A 310 9.91 2.22 -5.80
C LEU A 310 10.99 2.94 -6.62
N GLY A 311 12.12 3.26 -6.01
CA GLY A 311 13.22 3.91 -6.69
C GLY A 311 13.77 3.11 -7.86
N ARG A 312 13.86 1.78 -7.73
CA ARG A 312 14.26 0.88 -8.83
C ARG A 312 13.29 0.89 -10.00
N GLN A 313 12.03 1.27 -9.76
CA GLN A 313 11.00 1.45 -10.78
C GLN A 313 10.97 2.88 -11.33
N GLY A 314 11.91 3.75 -10.92
CA GLY A 314 11.94 5.17 -11.30
C GLY A 314 10.82 6.00 -10.65
N GLN A 315 10.23 5.51 -9.57
CA GLN A 315 9.14 6.19 -8.87
C GLN A 315 9.66 6.86 -7.59
N SER A 316 9.00 7.97 -7.22
CA SER A 316 9.26 8.72 -6.00
C SER A 316 7.93 8.98 -5.30
N ASP A 317 7.83 8.64 -4.01
CA ASP A 317 6.62 8.85 -3.21
C ASP A 317 6.92 9.71 -1.98
N GLN A 318 6.47 10.96 -2.02
CA GLN A 318 6.72 11.94 -0.95
C GLN A 318 6.00 11.58 0.36
N SER A 319 4.86 10.91 0.29
CA SER A 319 4.09 10.48 1.46
C SER A 319 4.84 9.37 2.19
N LEU A 320 5.35 8.38 1.45
CA LEU A 320 6.16 7.29 2.00
C LEU A 320 7.48 7.80 2.59
N LEU A 321 8.16 8.72 1.89
CA LEU A 321 9.35 9.38 2.44
C LEU A 321 9.03 10.18 3.72
N GLY A 322 7.85 10.80 3.77
CA GLY A 322 7.32 11.46 4.96
C GLY A 322 7.19 10.51 6.16
N GLN A 323 6.85 9.24 5.94
CA GLN A 323 6.74 8.25 7.02
C GLN A 323 8.06 8.01 7.75
N LEU A 324 9.22 8.12 7.09
CA LEU A 324 10.52 8.08 7.78
C LEU A 324 10.65 9.20 8.82
N THR A 325 10.08 10.37 8.56
CA THR A 325 10.08 11.47 9.53
C THR A 325 9.15 11.19 10.71
N VAL A 326 8.05 10.47 10.48
CA VAL A 326 7.13 10.07 11.56
C VAL A 326 7.77 8.99 12.43
N LEU A 327 8.40 7.98 11.80
CA LEU A 327 9.05 6.84 12.45
C LEU A 327 10.32 7.22 13.21
N THR A 328 11.02 8.26 12.76
CA THR A 328 12.20 8.78 13.44
C THR A 328 11.83 9.95 14.36
N ASN A 329 12.48 10.04 15.53
CA ASN A 329 12.26 11.15 16.45
C ASN A 329 12.68 12.50 15.87
N HIS A 330 13.61 12.51 14.92
CA HIS A 330 14.25 13.72 14.42
C HIS A 330 14.29 13.70 12.89
N SER A 331 13.85 14.78 12.25
CA SER A 331 13.89 14.94 10.79
C SER A 331 15.31 14.83 10.22
N GLU A 332 16.34 15.15 11.03
CA GLU A 332 17.74 14.96 10.65
C GLU A 332 18.09 13.49 10.47
N ARG A 333 17.59 12.60 11.32
CA ARG A 333 17.80 11.14 11.19
C ARG A 333 17.09 10.61 9.95
N ALA A 334 15.86 11.05 9.67
CA ALA A 334 15.17 10.70 8.42
C ALA A 334 15.97 11.13 7.18
N ARG A 335 16.47 12.38 7.16
CA ARG A 335 17.32 12.89 6.06
C ARG A 335 18.63 12.13 5.93
N PHE A 336 19.25 11.77 7.05
CA PHE A 336 20.47 10.97 7.06
C PHE A 336 20.22 9.60 6.41
N LEU A 337 19.17 8.89 6.83
CA LEU A 337 18.80 7.59 6.25
C LEU A 337 18.50 7.71 4.75
N ALA A 338 17.74 8.73 4.32
CA ALA A 338 17.46 8.93 2.90
C ALA A 338 18.73 9.19 2.06
N ARG A 339 19.68 9.98 2.58
CA ARG A 339 21.00 10.18 1.94
C ARG A 339 21.82 8.89 1.91
N GLU A 340 21.78 8.11 2.97
CA GLU A 340 22.44 6.80 3.04
C GLU A 340 21.90 5.85 1.96
N LEU A 341 20.58 5.86 1.72
CA LEU A 341 19.97 5.09 0.63
C LEU A 341 20.49 5.52 -0.75
N SER A 342 20.55 6.83 -1.03
CA SER A 342 21.14 7.35 -2.29
C SER A 342 22.58 6.87 -2.49
N ALA A 343 23.39 6.93 -1.42
CA ALA A 343 24.79 6.54 -1.48
C ALA A 343 25.00 5.02 -1.62
N ARG A 344 24.16 4.21 -0.97
CA ARG A 344 24.24 2.74 -1.00
C ARG A 344 23.69 2.13 -2.27
N HIS A 345 22.82 2.84 -2.99
CA HIS A 345 22.16 2.37 -4.19
C HIS A 345 22.48 3.23 -5.43
N PRO A 346 23.73 3.19 -5.94
CA PRO A 346 24.13 3.93 -7.13
C PRO A 346 23.40 3.46 -8.40
N GLU A 347 22.75 2.29 -8.37
CA GLU A 347 21.92 1.79 -9.47
C GLU A 347 20.60 2.55 -9.65
N LEU A 348 20.19 3.38 -8.68
CA LEU A 348 18.97 4.16 -8.77
C LEU A 348 19.09 5.31 -9.79
N PRO A 349 18.00 5.65 -10.50
CA PRO A 349 17.95 6.81 -11.38
C PRO A 349 18.42 8.08 -10.69
N GLU A 350 19.10 8.96 -11.43
CA GLU A 350 19.70 10.19 -10.88
C GLU A 350 18.66 11.09 -10.22
N ASP A 351 17.48 11.22 -10.81
CA ASP A 351 16.36 12.00 -10.30
C ASP A 351 15.80 11.44 -8.98
N VAL A 352 15.73 10.12 -8.84
CA VAL A 352 15.34 9.44 -7.58
C VAL A 352 16.41 9.64 -6.51
N ARG A 353 17.70 9.53 -6.84
CA ARG A 353 18.80 9.80 -5.91
C ARG A 353 18.80 11.26 -5.45
N ASP A 354 18.63 12.18 -6.38
CA ASP A 354 18.46 13.62 -6.11
C ASP A 354 17.28 13.88 -5.16
N TRP A 355 16.15 13.18 -5.38
CA TRP A 355 14.97 13.25 -4.55
C TRP A 355 15.24 12.77 -3.11
N LEU A 356 15.89 11.62 -2.95
CA LEU A 356 16.28 11.08 -1.64
C LEU A 356 17.24 12.02 -0.89
N GLU A 357 18.21 12.62 -1.60
CA GLU A 357 19.19 13.52 -0.99
C GLU A 357 18.60 14.86 -0.53
N LYS A 358 17.70 15.41 -1.35
CA LYS A 358 17.08 16.72 -1.13
C LYS A 358 15.81 16.62 -0.29
N GLY A 359 15.24 15.42 -0.16
CA GLY A 359 14.04 15.12 0.61
C GLY A 359 12.74 15.68 0.02
N ARG A 360 12.77 16.16 -1.24
CA ARG A 360 11.63 16.79 -1.91
C ARG A 360 11.64 16.47 -3.39
N GLN A 361 10.47 16.14 -3.93
CA GLN A 361 10.36 15.87 -5.36
C GLN A 361 10.70 17.14 -6.14
N ARG A 362 11.56 17.00 -7.16
CA ARG A 362 11.86 18.12 -8.04
C ARG A 362 10.60 18.44 -8.82
N VAL A 363 10.02 19.60 -8.60
CA VAL A 363 9.00 20.14 -9.52
C VAL A 363 9.73 20.37 -10.82
N VAL A 364 9.61 19.43 -11.75
CA VAL A 364 10.01 19.64 -13.13
C VAL A 364 9.09 20.74 -13.64
N ARG A 365 9.54 22.00 -13.55
CA ARG A 365 8.98 23.06 -14.36
C ARG A 365 9.16 22.57 -15.79
N GLN A 366 8.07 22.11 -16.43
CA GLN A 366 8.04 22.01 -17.87
C GLN A 366 8.60 23.35 -18.38
N ALA A 367 9.69 23.30 -19.14
CA ALA A 367 10.15 24.49 -19.84
C ALA A 367 8.92 25.04 -20.57
N SER A 368 8.58 26.31 -20.35
CA SER A 368 7.40 26.89 -20.96
C SER A 368 7.43 26.62 -22.46
N GLU A 369 6.29 26.38 -23.10
CA GLU A 369 6.22 26.19 -24.56
C GLU A 369 6.97 27.32 -25.28
N SER A 370 6.93 28.55 -24.74
CA SER A 370 7.71 29.69 -25.20
C SER A 370 9.24 29.54 -25.13
N ALA A 371 9.78 28.83 -24.13
CA ALA A 371 11.20 28.55 -24.02
C ALA A 371 11.65 27.45 -24.99
N ILE A 372 10.79 26.45 -25.20
CA ILE A 372 11.00 25.38 -26.19
C ILE A 372 10.96 25.97 -27.61
N GLU A 373 9.95 26.80 -27.90
CA GLU A 373 9.78 27.48 -29.19
C GLU A 373 10.91 28.48 -29.46
N SER A 374 11.34 29.26 -28.44
CA SER A 374 12.48 30.17 -28.56
C SER A 374 13.80 29.44 -28.86
N SER A 375 14.04 28.31 -28.20
CA SER A 375 15.21 27.46 -28.48
C SER A 375 15.17 26.87 -29.88
N ALA A 376 14.00 26.35 -30.31
CA ALA A 376 13.80 25.81 -31.64
C ALA A 376 13.96 26.88 -32.74
N SER A 377 13.47 28.10 -32.51
CA SER A 377 13.62 29.23 -33.44
C SER A 377 15.09 29.66 -33.59
N ARG A 378 15.87 29.69 -32.51
CA ARG A 378 17.32 30.00 -32.56
C ARG A 378 18.11 28.91 -33.28
N ALA A 379 17.72 27.65 -33.10
CA ALA A 379 18.31 26.54 -33.84
C ALA A 379 18.02 26.67 -35.34
N ASP A 380 16.80 27.06 -35.73
CA ASP A 380 16.43 27.25 -37.13
C ASP A 380 17.18 28.40 -37.80
N GLU A 381 17.39 29.50 -37.10
CA GLU A 381 18.23 30.61 -37.56
C GLU A 381 19.66 30.14 -37.83
N SER A 382 20.24 29.39 -36.89
CA SER A 382 21.61 28.85 -37.02
C SER A 382 21.74 27.87 -38.20
N ILE A 383 20.76 26.98 -38.38
CA ILE A 383 20.72 26.03 -39.50
C ILE A 383 20.52 26.78 -40.83
N GLY A 384 19.68 27.82 -40.83
CA GLY A 384 19.45 28.67 -42.00
C GLY A 384 20.72 29.39 -42.48
N LEU A 385 21.46 29.99 -41.55
CA LEU A 385 22.75 30.62 -41.86
C LEU A 385 23.78 29.59 -42.36
N ALA A 386 23.81 28.39 -41.75
CA ALA A 386 24.65 27.30 -42.23
C ALA A 386 24.26 26.86 -43.66
N LEU A 387 22.97 26.77 -43.98
CA LEU A 387 22.47 26.45 -45.32
C LEU A 387 22.93 27.47 -46.35
N GLN A 388 22.87 28.76 -46.01
CA GLN A 388 23.34 29.82 -46.88
C GLN A 388 24.85 29.70 -47.14
N ALA A 389 25.65 29.48 -46.10
CA ALA A 389 27.09 29.28 -46.22
C ALA A 389 27.42 28.03 -47.05
N ALA A 390 26.71 26.92 -46.81
CA ALA A 390 26.84 25.67 -47.55
C ALA A 390 26.57 25.84 -49.06
N ARG A 391 25.45 26.49 -49.44
CA ARG A 391 25.15 26.74 -50.86
C ARG A 391 26.18 27.66 -51.52
N ARG A 392 26.66 28.68 -50.80
CA ARG A 392 27.72 29.56 -51.31
C ARG A 392 29.04 28.81 -51.52
N ALA A 393 29.44 27.98 -50.56
CA ALA A 393 30.64 27.16 -50.66
C ALA A 393 30.55 26.17 -51.83
N ARG A 394 29.38 25.57 -52.05
CA ARG A 394 29.10 24.68 -53.17
C ARG A 394 29.23 25.37 -54.52
N LEU A 395 28.63 26.56 -54.68
CA LEU A 395 28.75 27.36 -55.90
C LEU A 395 30.21 27.70 -56.24
N VAL A 396 31.00 28.09 -55.22
CA VAL A 396 32.43 28.36 -55.39
C VAL A 396 33.19 27.09 -55.77
N ARG A 397 32.91 25.97 -55.09
CA ARG A 397 33.51 24.66 -55.39
C ARG A 397 33.23 24.24 -56.83
N ASP A 398 31.98 24.32 -57.29
CA ASP A 398 31.59 23.92 -58.64
C ASP A 398 32.24 24.81 -59.71
N GLY A 399 32.37 26.12 -59.44
CA GLY A 399 33.07 27.05 -60.34
C GLY A 399 34.58 26.86 -60.40
N LEU A 400 35.20 26.38 -59.31
CA LEU A 400 36.65 26.19 -59.21
C LEU A 400 37.12 24.78 -59.58
N GLN A 401 36.24 23.77 -59.54
CA GLN A 401 36.62 22.37 -59.66
C GLN A 401 37.37 22.07 -60.97
N GLN A 402 36.79 22.43 -62.12
CA GLN A 402 37.40 22.15 -63.43
C GLN A 402 38.65 23.02 -63.70
N PRO A 403 38.63 24.35 -63.46
CA PRO A 403 39.83 25.17 -63.64
C PRO A 403 41.01 24.76 -62.77
N LEU A 404 40.78 24.45 -61.49
CA LEU A 404 41.84 24.01 -60.58
C LEU A 404 42.39 22.65 -60.98
N LYS A 405 41.52 21.71 -61.34
CA LYS A 405 41.93 20.39 -61.83
C LYS A 405 42.84 20.51 -63.06
N ALA A 406 42.40 21.25 -64.08
CA ALA A 406 43.17 21.44 -65.31
C ALA A 406 44.52 22.14 -65.07
N SER A 407 44.56 23.12 -64.17
CA SER A 407 45.80 23.82 -63.82
C SER A 407 46.77 22.94 -63.03
N LEU A 408 46.29 22.25 -61.98
CA LEU A 408 47.12 21.40 -61.14
C LEU A 408 47.63 20.15 -61.88
N GLU A 409 46.86 19.59 -62.81
CA GLU A 409 47.30 18.50 -63.68
C GLU A 409 48.54 18.87 -64.52
N VAL A 410 48.69 20.16 -64.89
CA VAL A 410 49.79 20.64 -65.73
C VAL A 410 50.98 21.11 -64.90
N TYR A 411 50.74 21.86 -63.83
CA TYR A 411 51.80 22.57 -63.11
C TYR A 411 52.25 21.90 -61.81
N GLU A 412 51.34 21.27 -61.06
CA GLU A 412 51.63 20.68 -59.73
C GLU A 412 50.80 19.40 -59.47
N PRO A 413 51.11 18.28 -60.15
CA PRO A 413 50.28 17.06 -60.10
C PRO A 413 50.21 16.43 -58.70
N SER A 414 51.19 16.70 -57.84
CA SER A 414 51.27 16.19 -56.47
C SER A 414 50.16 16.75 -55.56
N LEU A 415 49.68 17.96 -55.82
CA LEU A 415 48.62 18.62 -55.04
C LEU A 415 47.20 18.26 -55.52
N LEU A 416 47.09 17.60 -56.67
CA LEU A 416 45.81 17.29 -57.30
C LEU A 416 44.91 16.39 -56.42
N PRO A 417 45.39 15.28 -55.82
CA PRO A 417 44.54 14.41 -54.99
C PRO A 417 44.03 15.11 -53.73
N ALA A 418 44.88 15.89 -53.05
CA ALA A 418 44.50 16.63 -51.85
C ALA A 418 43.47 17.74 -52.16
N THR A 419 43.62 18.42 -53.30
CA THR A 419 42.67 19.45 -53.74
C THR A 419 41.31 18.83 -54.09
N GLN A 420 41.29 17.67 -54.76
CA GLN A 420 40.06 16.95 -55.08
C GLN A 420 39.34 16.48 -53.81
N ASP A 421 40.04 15.87 -52.85
CA ASP A 421 39.46 15.45 -51.57
C ASP A 421 38.83 16.61 -50.81
N LEU A 422 39.48 17.79 -50.78
CA LEU A 422 38.93 18.99 -50.16
C LEU A 422 37.61 19.43 -50.84
N LEU A 423 37.60 19.52 -52.17
CA LEU A 423 36.40 19.93 -52.92
C LEU A 423 35.25 18.93 -52.77
N ASP A 424 35.55 17.65 -52.62
CA ASP A 424 34.55 16.61 -52.39
C ASP A 424 34.02 16.64 -50.94
N ARG A 425 34.88 16.91 -49.95
CA ARG A 425 34.44 17.15 -48.55
C ARG A 425 33.53 18.37 -48.43
N VAL A 426 33.82 19.45 -49.16
CA VAL A 426 32.95 20.64 -49.23
C VAL A 426 31.58 20.26 -49.79
N GLN A 427 31.53 19.41 -50.82
CA GLN A 427 30.28 18.91 -51.39
C GLN A 427 29.49 18.05 -50.39
N VAL A 428 30.15 17.13 -49.68
CA VAL A 428 29.50 16.28 -48.67
C VAL A 428 28.93 17.12 -47.52
N LEU A 429 29.71 18.07 -47.02
CA LEU A 429 29.27 18.98 -45.95
C LEU A 429 28.06 19.80 -46.40
N ALA A 430 28.07 20.33 -47.63
CA ALA A 430 26.94 21.09 -48.17
C ALA A 430 25.66 20.24 -48.23
N VAL A 431 25.76 18.98 -48.67
CA VAL A 431 24.62 18.04 -48.71
C VAL A 431 24.07 17.75 -47.31
N GLN A 432 24.93 17.53 -46.32
CA GLN A 432 24.50 17.27 -44.93
C GLN A 432 23.76 18.46 -44.33
N VAL A 433 24.24 19.68 -44.59
CA VAL A 433 23.56 20.90 -44.14
C VAL A 433 22.23 21.11 -44.88
N GLU A 434 22.18 20.85 -46.19
CA GLU A 434 20.93 20.88 -46.98
C GLU A 434 19.89 19.88 -46.44
N GLN A 435 20.30 18.67 -46.07
CA GLN A 435 19.43 17.67 -45.44
C GLN A 435 18.92 18.11 -44.07
N ALA A 436 19.80 18.65 -43.22
CA ALA A 436 19.42 19.16 -41.91
C ALA A 436 18.40 20.32 -42.02
N ALA A 437 18.61 21.22 -42.99
CA ALA A 437 17.66 22.29 -43.30
C ALA A 437 16.33 21.74 -43.83
N ALA A 438 16.36 20.75 -44.72
CA ALA A 438 15.15 20.14 -45.29
C ALA A 438 14.28 19.45 -44.21
N LEU A 439 14.89 18.75 -43.26
CA LEU A 439 14.17 18.15 -42.11
C LEU A 439 13.47 19.18 -41.22
N ARG A 440 13.96 20.42 -41.22
CA ARG A 440 13.37 21.57 -40.51
C ARG A 440 12.43 22.38 -41.39
N GLY A 441 12.26 22.02 -42.67
CA GLY A 441 11.47 22.75 -43.66
C GLY A 441 12.08 24.10 -44.03
N LEU A 442 13.38 24.29 -43.90
CA LEU A 442 14.08 25.55 -44.20
C LEU A 442 14.58 25.57 -45.65
N ASP A 443 14.49 26.73 -46.29
CA ASP A 443 15.08 26.99 -47.61
C ASP A 443 15.52 28.47 -47.74
N LEU A 444 16.21 28.79 -48.83
CA LEU A 444 16.62 30.14 -49.16
C LEU A 444 15.65 30.77 -50.17
N TYR A 445 15.33 32.05 -49.95
CA TYR A 445 14.51 32.86 -50.84
C TYR A 445 15.32 34.04 -51.40
N GLY A 446 15.28 34.19 -52.72
CA GLY A 446 16.14 35.09 -53.48
C GLY A 446 17.42 34.39 -53.95
N VAL A 447 17.93 34.79 -55.11
CA VAL A 447 19.19 34.29 -55.67
C VAL A 447 20.21 35.43 -55.65
N PRO A 448 21.39 35.26 -55.04
CA PRO A 448 22.41 36.29 -55.06
C PRO A 448 22.71 36.80 -56.48
N GLY A 449 22.74 38.12 -56.67
CA GLY A 449 23.00 38.77 -57.95
C GLY A 449 21.78 38.95 -58.86
N THR A 450 20.58 38.46 -58.47
CA THR A 450 19.35 38.71 -59.24
C THR A 450 18.56 39.88 -58.67
N GLU A 451 17.90 40.65 -59.54
CA GLU A 451 16.92 41.65 -59.12
C GLU A 451 15.64 40.98 -58.61
N VAL A 452 15.14 41.44 -57.47
CA VAL A 452 13.86 41.02 -56.89
C VAL A 452 13.02 42.24 -56.55
N ASP A 453 11.70 42.08 -56.56
CA ASP A 453 10.80 43.10 -56.03
C ASP A 453 11.02 43.22 -54.52
N MET A 454 11.29 44.44 -54.05
CA MET A 454 11.58 44.69 -52.65
C MET A 454 10.36 44.36 -51.79
N SER A 455 10.53 43.44 -50.85
CA SER A 455 9.54 43.14 -49.82
C SER A 455 10.19 43.28 -48.43
N PRO A 456 9.71 44.21 -47.57
CA PRO A 456 10.26 44.40 -46.23
C PRO A 456 10.00 43.21 -45.30
N LYS A 457 9.13 42.27 -45.72
CA LYS A 457 8.93 40.99 -45.06
C LYS A 457 10.18 40.11 -45.17
N PHE A 458 10.78 40.03 -46.37
CA PHE A 458 11.84 39.08 -46.69
C PHE A 458 13.24 39.70 -46.71
N PHE A 459 13.36 40.99 -47.03
CA PHE A 459 14.64 41.62 -47.28
C PHE A 459 14.81 42.93 -46.49
N GLU A 460 16.07 43.23 -46.18
CA GLU A 460 16.54 44.49 -45.63
C GLU A 460 17.48 45.18 -46.63
N ALA A 461 17.25 46.47 -46.87
CA ALA A 461 18.02 47.26 -47.83
C ALA A 461 19.30 47.80 -47.20
N ILE A 462 20.45 47.56 -47.84
CA ILE A 462 21.75 48.09 -47.43
C ILE A 462 22.05 49.37 -48.21
N GLY A 463 22.41 50.45 -47.52
CA GLY A 463 23.09 51.59 -48.13
C GLY A 463 22.26 52.62 -48.90
N GLY A 464 20.92 52.55 -48.90
CA GLY A 464 20.06 53.55 -49.55
C GLY A 464 18.56 53.39 -49.26
N MET A 465 17.75 54.34 -49.75
CA MET A 465 16.28 54.26 -49.69
C MET A 465 15.80 53.06 -50.55
N PRO A 466 14.89 52.21 -50.03
CA PRO A 466 14.45 51.03 -50.76
C PRO A 466 13.79 51.40 -52.09
N ARG A 467 14.23 50.75 -53.18
CA ARG A 467 13.64 50.89 -54.52
C ARG A 467 12.69 49.73 -54.79
N GLN A 468 11.82 49.87 -55.80
CA GLN A 468 10.87 48.83 -56.17
C GLN A 468 11.56 47.52 -56.55
N ARG A 469 12.71 47.60 -57.23
CA ARG A 469 13.60 46.47 -57.53
C ARG A 469 14.97 46.71 -56.95
N MET A 470 15.51 45.69 -56.28
CA MET A 470 16.83 45.72 -55.65
C MET A 470 17.54 44.39 -55.91
N THR A 471 18.86 44.39 -55.89
CA THR A 471 19.68 43.20 -56.17
C THR A 471 19.90 42.41 -54.88
N VAL A 472 19.64 41.11 -54.89
CA VAL A 472 19.89 40.25 -53.72
C VAL A 472 21.40 40.11 -53.48
N ARG A 473 21.88 40.55 -52.32
CA ARG A 473 23.23 40.28 -51.84
C ARG A 473 23.30 39.02 -51.00
N GLN A 474 22.28 38.83 -50.16
CA GLN A 474 22.14 37.67 -49.30
C GLN A 474 20.69 37.20 -49.36
N PRO A 475 20.46 35.90 -49.65
CA PRO A 475 19.10 35.39 -49.69
C PRO A 475 18.51 35.35 -48.28
N ALA A 476 17.19 35.44 -48.18
CA ALA A 476 16.48 35.25 -46.93
C ALA A 476 16.41 33.76 -46.57
N VAL A 477 16.40 33.43 -45.29
CA VAL A 477 16.09 32.08 -44.81
C VAL A 477 14.60 32.03 -44.50
N VAL A 478 13.89 31.10 -45.13
CA VAL A 478 12.44 30.95 -45.02
C VAL A 478 12.06 29.53 -44.66
N ARG A 479 10.95 29.36 -43.94
CA ARG A 479 10.30 28.06 -43.75
C ARG A 479 9.35 27.80 -44.91
N LYS A 480 9.49 26.69 -45.61
CA LYS A 480 8.55 26.22 -46.63
C LYS A 480 7.29 25.69 -45.98
N ARG A 481 6.14 26.00 -46.59
CA ARG A 481 4.86 25.38 -46.24
C ARG A 481 4.76 23.98 -46.87
N ALA A 482 3.80 23.18 -46.41
CA ALA A 482 3.58 21.82 -46.90
C ALA A 482 3.27 21.75 -48.41
N ASP A 483 2.79 22.85 -49.00
CA ASP A 483 2.54 23.02 -50.44
C ASP A 483 3.80 23.48 -51.23
N GLY A 484 4.95 23.62 -50.57
CA GLY A 484 6.21 24.07 -51.16
C GLY A 484 6.34 25.59 -51.32
N SER A 485 5.31 26.37 -50.97
CA SER A 485 5.34 27.83 -51.02
C SER A 485 6.19 28.44 -49.90
N VAL A 486 6.66 29.68 -50.14
CA VAL A 486 7.46 30.43 -49.18
C VAL A 486 6.57 30.85 -47.99
N GLY A 487 6.88 30.33 -46.82
CA GLY A 487 6.16 30.60 -45.58
C GLY A 487 6.79 31.74 -44.78
N ASP A 488 7.16 31.42 -43.53
CA ASP A 488 7.64 32.41 -42.56
C ASP A 488 9.13 32.69 -42.73
N VAL A 489 9.53 33.93 -42.41
CA VAL A 489 10.91 34.36 -42.50
C VAL A 489 11.61 34.06 -41.19
N VAL A 490 12.67 33.26 -41.25
CA VAL A 490 13.52 32.92 -40.12
C VAL A 490 14.64 33.96 -39.99
N THR A 491 15.24 34.34 -41.13
CA THR A 491 16.25 35.39 -41.20
C THR A 491 16.03 36.20 -42.47
N LYS A 492 16.02 37.54 -42.37
CA LYS A 492 15.87 38.40 -43.54
C LYS A 492 17.12 38.33 -44.42
N GLY A 493 16.89 38.37 -45.73
CA GLY A 493 17.95 38.54 -46.70
C GLY A 493 18.39 40.00 -46.78
N LEU A 494 19.48 40.26 -47.50
CA LEU A 494 19.98 41.60 -47.73
C LEU A 494 19.91 41.94 -49.22
N VAL A 495 19.45 43.14 -49.54
CA VAL A 495 19.36 43.68 -50.91
C VAL A 495 20.04 45.03 -51.00
N GLU A 496 20.51 45.42 -52.19
CA GLU A 496 21.07 46.75 -52.47
C GLU A 496 20.61 47.33 -53.82
#